data_AF-A0A059CC89-F1
#
_entry.id   AF-A0A059CC89-F1
#
_cell.length_a   1.000
_cell.length_b   1.000
_cell.length_c   1.000
_cell.angle_alpha   90.00
_cell.angle_beta   90.00
_cell.angle_gamma   90.00
#
_symmetry.space_group_name_H-M   'P 1'
#
loop_
_entity.id
_entity.type
_entity.pdbx_description
1 polymer ?
#
loop_
_entity_poly.entity_id
_entity_poly.type
_entity_poly.pdbx_seq_one_letter_code
_entity_poly.pdbx_strand_id
1 'polypeptide(L)'
;MRLWDKATGNVADFTTQFTFVINSLGESSAADGLTFFFVPRGSQLPVNSSGQFLALVDPNRDPSNSSTSFVAVEFDTFRNNDPHFNVVDPYCSQSRVAHVGIDLNNLTSAVSSCVDWFTDKIMNGGRINAMIAYNSSTQNLSVLMIDADATGANIKSSAIYSIVNMTKYLPEWVTFGFSATTGTYFELHTIEAWEFSSNVQVTGTKTFIWFRQRSKRKRAYMSGEEDDPAIEEEFEQGLGPKKIPFKDLVVATENFAIERLLGEGGFGRVYEGYLTSVNANVAIKKINPGSRQGIKEYASEVKTISRLRHRNLVQLIGWCHEKKELLLIYEFMFNGSLDFHLFKERTFLSWEKRYKIVQGIASALLYLHEEWEQCVVHRGIKSSNIMLDSDFNAKLGDFGLARLVDHARGLQTTVLARTNGYMAPECVYTGKASKESDVYSFGVVLLEIACGRKVIEPRANEGQVRLVDWVWELDGTGRLLDAADSKLGTDFVEKQLECLMVVGLRCTHLDHAARPSIRDASNVVNFEAPLSSITKVSTFSTSSMQSSRSASSALLANAG
;
A
#
# COMPACT_ATOMS: atom_id res chain seq x y z
N MET A 1 6.08 7.38 -17.85
CA MET A 1 4.87 7.76 -17.09
C MET A 1 4.46 9.18 -17.46
N ARG A 2 3.17 9.50 -17.40
CA ARG A 2 2.70 10.89 -17.43
C ARG A 2 2.75 11.43 -16.00
N LEU A 3 3.70 12.30 -15.68
CA LEU A 3 3.94 12.81 -14.32
C LEU A 3 2.96 13.92 -13.93
N TRP A 4 2.54 14.74 -14.90
CA TRP A 4 1.55 15.78 -14.68
C TRP A 4 0.81 16.09 -15.97
N ASP A 5 -0.37 16.69 -15.91
CA ASP A 5 -1.17 17.08 -17.06
C ASP A 5 -1.01 18.58 -17.32
N LYS A 6 -0.52 18.96 -18.51
CA LYS A 6 -0.30 20.37 -18.85
C LYS A 6 -1.59 21.18 -18.98
N ALA A 7 -2.69 20.55 -19.38
CA ALA A 7 -3.98 21.23 -19.54
C ALA A 7 -4.67 21.48 -18.20
N THR A 8 -4.57 20.53 -17.25
CA THR A 8 -5.22 20.65 -15.95
C THR A 8 -4.31 21.13 -14.82
N GLY A 9 -2.98 21.08 -15.01
CA GLY A 9 -1.99 21.36 -13.97
C GLY A 9 -1.88 20.26 -12.90
N ASN A 10 -2.62 19.16 -13.03
CA ASN A 10 -2.62 18.08 -12.03
C ASN A 10 -1.31 17.31 -12.07
N VAL A 11 -0.65 17.17 -10.93
CA VAL A 11 0.57 16.38 -10.77
C VAL A 11 0.23 15.04 -10.14
N ALA A 12 0.91 13.99 -10.58
CA ALA A 12 0.72 12.63 -10.07
C ALA A 12 1.36 12.47 -8.69
N ASP A 13 0.65 11.78 -7.80
CA ASP A 13 1.30 11.16 -6.64
C ASP A 13 1.96 9.86 -7.10
N PHE A 14 3.07 9.53 -6.46
CA PHE A 14 3.70 8.24 -6.68
C PHE A 14 4.38 7.71 -5.43
N THR A 15 4.60 6.41 -5.42
CA THR A 15 5.44 5.73 -4.43
C THR A 15 6.26 4.67 -5.16
N THR A 16 7.56 4.63 -4.89
CA THR A 16 8.45 3.56 -5.31
C THR A 16 9.05 2.93 -4.08
N GLN A 17 9.13 1.60 -4.05
CA GLN A 17 9.76 0.84 -2.99
C GLN A 17 10.71 -0.17 -3.61
N PHE A 18 11.91 -0.27 -3.07
CA PHE A 18 12.88 -1.24 -3.53
C PHE A 18 13.78 -1.73 -2.40
N THR A 19 14.14 -3.00 -2.50
CA THR A 19 15.17 -3.61 -1.67
C THR A 19 16.45 -3.67 -2.50
N PHE A 20 17.53 -3.14 -1.97
CA PHE A 20 18.81 -3.14 -2.65
C PHE A 20 19.96 -3.55 -1.72
N VAL A 21 21.03 -3.98 -2.37
CA VAL A 21 22.30 -4.35 -1.76
C VAL A 21 23.40 -3.61 -2.50
N ILE A 22 24.29 -2.98 -1.75
CA ILE A 22 25.57 -2.49 -2.24
C ILE A 22 26.63 -3.46 -1.70
N ASN A 23 27.64 -3.80 -2.48
CA ASN A 23 28.69 -4.72 -2.01
C ASN A 23 30.03 -4.35 -2.64
N SER A 24 31.00 -3.96 -1.82
CA SER A 24 32.36 -3.63 -2.24
C SER A 24 33.22 -4.87 -2.52
N LEU A 25 32.64 -6.07 -2.39
CA LEU A 25 33.30 -7.36 -2.58
C LEU A 25 34.54 -7.55 -1.68
N GLY A 26 34.53 -6.94 -0.49
CA GLY A 26 35.61 -7.00 0.50
C GLY A 26 36.60 -5.84 0.41
N GLU A 27 36.40 -4.89 -0.50
CA GLU A 27 37.20 -3.66 -0.58
C GLU A 27 36.79 -2.65 0.51
N SER A 28 37.78 -1.91 1.00
CA SER A 28 37.59 -0.89 2.05
C SER A 28 37.26 0.50 1.50
N SER A 29 37.35 0.69 0.17
CA SER A 29 37.10 1.96 -0.49
C SER A 29 35.70 1.95 -1.13
N ALA A 30 34.93 3.00 -0.87
CA ALA A 30 33.59 3.16 -1.41
C ALA A 30 33.59 3.66 -2.87
N ALA A 31 32.54 3.33 -3.62
CA ALA A 31 32.33 3.80 -4.99
C ALA A 31 31.25 4.92 -5.05
N ASP A 32 30.92 5.33 -6.27
CA ASP A 32 30.14 6.55 -6.56
C ASP A 32 28.61 6.42 -6.39
N GLY A 33 28.08 5.26 -5.95
CA GLY A 33 26.68 5.14 -5.49
C GLY A 33 25.62 4.62 -6.47
N LEU A 34 24.40 4.50 -5.94
CA LEU A 34 23.16 4.05 -6.63
C LEU A 34 22.14 5.18 -6.64
N THR A 35 21.38 5.33 -7.72
CA THR A 35 20.39 6.40 -7.84
C THR A 35 19.05 5.89 -8.35
N PHE A 36 17.96 6.38 -7.78
CA PHE A 36 16.62 6.31 -8.39
C PHE A 36 16.28 7.66 -9.01
N PHE A 37 15.97 7.68 -10.31
CA PHE A 37 15.82 8.94 -11.06
C PHE A 37 14.50 9.06 -11.82
N PHE A 38 14.13 10.31 -12.11
CA PHE A 38 13.17 10.73 -13.12
C PHE A 38 13.87 11.64 -14.13
N VAL A 39 13.63 11.41 -15.42
CA VAL A 39 14.13 12.21 -16.55
C VAL A 39 13.05 12.40 -17.62
N PRO A 40 13.14 13.40 -18.51
CA PRO A 40 12.28 13.52 -19.68
C PRO A 40 12.16 12.22 -20.46
N ARG A 41 10.94 11.92 -20.92
CA ARG A 41 10.72 10.75 -21.79
C ARG A 41 11.53 10.91 -23.08
N GLY A 42 12.38 9.94 -23.36
CA GLY A 42 13.26 9.94 -24.54
C GLY A 42 14.66 10.49 -24.30
N SER A 43 14.99 10.89 -23.06
CA SER A 43 16.36 11.22 -22.67
C SER A 43 17.33 10.09 -23.03
N GLN A 44 18.51 10.47 -23.53
CA GLN A 44 19.62 9.58 -23.83
C GLN A 44 20.60 9.58 -22.66
N LEU A 45 21.40 8.52 -22.52
CA LEU A 45 22.52 8.55 -21.56
C LEU A 45 23.48 9.69 -21.93
N PRO A 46 23.85 10.55 -20.96
CA PRO A 46 24.86 11.58 -21.20
C PRO A 46 26.22 10.95 -21.53
N VAL A 47 27.03 11.65 -22.31
CA VAL A 47 28.39 11.21 -22.63
C VAL A 47 29.28 11.53 -21.42
N ASN A 48 30.25 10.67 -21.10
CA ASN A 48 31.19 10.85 -19.98
C ASN A 48 30.56 10.94 -18.57
N SER A 49 29.39 10.33 -18.36
CA SER A 49 28.65 10.37 -17.10
C SER A 49 29.03 9.26 -16.11
N SER A 50 30.30 8.88 -16.03
CA SER A 50 30.81 7.85 -15.10
C SER A 50 31.11 8.42 -13.71
N GLY A 51 31.27 7.55 -12.72
CA GLY A 51 31.53 7.94 -11.32
C GLY A 51 30.49 8.91 -10.76
N GLN A 52 30.96 9.98 -10.12
CA GLN A 52 30.19 11.04 -9.45
C GLN A 52 29.04 11.67 -10.26
N PHE A 53 28.97 11.43 -11.57
CA PHE A 53 27.92 11.96 -12.44
C PHE A 53 26.68 11.06 -12.53
N LEU A 54 26.69 9.90 -11.85
CA LEU A 54 25.55 8.99 -11.63
C LEU A 54 24.76 8.57 -12.89
N ALA A 55 25.39 8.65 -14.06
CA ALA A 55 24.77 8.49 -15.38
C ALA A 55 23.65 9.51 -15.70
N LEU A 56 23.63 10.65 -15.01
CA LEU A 56 22.62 11.70 -15.13
C LEU A 56 23.17 13.02 -15.70
N VAL A 57 24.47 13.28 -15.56
CA VAL A 57 25.11 14.54 -15.97
C VAL A 57 26.29 14.31 -16.92
N ASP A 58 26.43 15.17 -17.93
CA ASP A 58 27.64 15.28 -18.74
C ASP A 58 28.52 16.42 -18.19
N PRO A 59 29.74 16.14 -17.69
CA PRO A 59 30.60 17.14 -17.09
C PRO A 59 31.14 18.20 -18.06
N ASN A 60 31.15 17.91 -19.36
CA ASN A 60 31.71 18.81 -20.38
C ASN A 60 30.66 19.74 -20.99
N ARG A 61 29.46 19.76 -20.42
CA ARG A 61 28.32 20.49 -20.93
C ARG A 61 28.35 21.97 -20.52
N ASP A 62 27.93 22.84 -21.43
CA ASP A 62 27.62 24.25 -21.12
C ASP A 62 26.48 24.36 -20.09
N PRO A 63 26.71 24.94 -18.89
CA PRO A 63 25.70 25.14 -17.84
C PRO A 63 24.53 26.03 -18.26
N SER A 64 24.69 26.86 -19.30
CA SER A 64 23.64 27.76 -19.81
C SER A 64 22.59 27.04 -20.66
N ASN A 65 22.85 25.79 -21.06
CA ASN A 65 21.99 25.00 -21.91
C ASN A 65 21.08 24.11 -21.05
N SER A 66 19.76 24.34 -21.04
CA SER A 66 18.79 23.82 -20.05
C SER A 66 18.34 22.36 -20.25
N SER A 67 19.16 21.47 -20.80
CA SER A 67 18.73 20.12 -21.22
C SER A 67 19.03 18.99 -20.21
N THR A 68 19.54 19.27 -19.01
CA THR A 68 19.60 18.30 -17.90
C THR A 68 18.41 18.52 -16.97
N SER A 69 17.26 17.99 -17.38
CA SER A 69 16.08 17.92 -16.53
C SER A 69 16.07 16.58 -15.82
N PHE A 70 16.26 16.55 -14.50
CA PHE A 70 16.10 15.34 -13.70
C PHE A 70 15.75 15.65 -12.24
N VAL A 71 15.08 14.69 -11.62
CA VAL A 71 14.92 14.62 -10.16
C VAL A 71 15.41 13.24 -9.75
N ALA A 72 16.34 13.18 -8.80
CA ALA A 72 16.96 11.93 -8.39
C ALA A 72 17.06 11.82 -6.87
N VAL A 73 17.11 10.57 -6.39
CA VAL A 73 17.46 10.22 -5.02
C VAL A 73 18.71 9.37 -5.09
N GLU A 74 19.81 9.89 -4.56
CA GLU A 74 21.12 9.25 -4.54
C GLU A 74 21.33 8.48 -3.23
N PHE A 75 21.97 7.33 -3.34
CA PHE A 75 22.35 6.41 -2.27
C PHE A 75 23.86 6.21 -2.37
N ASP A 76 24.59 7.18 -1.85
CA ASP A 76 26.02 7.29 -2.06
C ASP A 76 26.78 6.71 -0.89
N THR A 77 27.73 5.86 -1.24
CA THR A 77 28.69 5.27 -0.31
C THR A 77 29.98 6.07 -0.22
N PHE A 78 30.21 6.99 -1.17
CA PHE A 78 31.36 7.88 -1.24
C PHE A 78 30.92 9.35 -1.38
N ARG A 79 31.63 10.25 -0.70
CA ARG A 79 31.37 11.69 -0.76
C ARG A 79 32.25 12.34 -1.80
N ASN A 80 31.65 12.86 -2.87
CA ASN A 80 32.28 13.62 -3.91
C ASN A 80 32.38 15.12 -3.54
N ASN A 81 33.60 15.64 -3.53
CA ASN A 81 33.88 17.05 -3.28
C ASN A 81 34.94 17.54 -4.28
N ASP A 82 34.60 17.51 -5.57
CA ASP A 82 35.48 17.95 -6.63
C ASP A 82 35.10 19.37 -7.11
N PRO A 83 35.85 20.41 -6.67
CA PRO A 83 35.59 21.78 -7.07
C PRO A 83 35.87 22.06 -8.56
N HIS A 84 36.53 21.16 -9.31
CA HIS A 84 36.74 21.34 -10.75
C HIS A 84 35.48 21.08 -11.58
N PHE A 85 34.53 20.29 -11.07
CA PHE A 85 33.31 19.90 -11.79
C PHE A 85 32.00 20.41 -11.13
N ASN A 86 32.10 21.30 -10.14
CA ASN A 86 30.95 21.81 -9.37
C ASN A 86 30.06 20.70 -8.75
N VAL A 87 30.67 19.56 -8.40
CA VAL A 87 30.00 18.47 -7.66
C VAL A 87 30.41 18.59 -6.20
N VAL A 88 29.44 18.92 -5.34
CA VAL A 88 29.67 19.12 -3.91
C VAL A 88 28.55 18.47 -3.11
N ASP A 89 28.87 17.34 -2.50
CA ASP A 89 27.93 16.65 -1.63
C ASP A 89 27.79 17.36 -0.28
N PRO A 90 26.57 17.40 0.29
CA PRO A 90 26.29 18.05 1.56
C PRO A 90 27.09 17.45 2.73
N TYR A 91 27.40 18.28 3.75
CA TYR A 91 28.11 17.83 4.95
C TYR A 91 27.10 17.24 5.96
N CYS A 92 26.87 15.93 5.91
CA CYS A 92 26.04 15.23 6.89
C CYS A 92 26.86 14.98 8.18
N SER A 93 26.26 15.19 9.36
CA SER A 93 26.99 15.29 10.62
C SER A 93 27.24 13.92 11.27
N GLN A 94 28.34 13.25 10.87
CA GLN A 94 29.24 12.36 11.67
C GLN A 94 29.93 11.30 10.80
N SER A 95 29.40 10.97 9.61
CA SER A 95 30.03 10.00 8.69
C SER A 95 30.85 10.72 7.60
N ARG A 96 32.14 10.38 7.46
CA ARG A 96 33.04 11.05 6.52
C ARG A 96 32.88 10.61 5.05
N VAL A 97 32.00 9.66 4.73
CA VAL A 97 32.10 8.93 3.46
C VAL A 97 30.77 8.66 2.75
N ALA A 98 29.64 8.48 3.43
CA ALA A 98 28.42 7.98 2.76
C ALA A 98 27.17 8.77 3.17
N HIS A 99 26.28 9.08 2.22
CA HIS A 99 25.04 9.84 2.43
C HIS A 99 23.89 9.37 1.51
N VAL A 100 22.69 9.88 1.81
CA VAL A 100 21.53 9.79 0.90
C VAL A 100 20.99 11.19 0.66
N GLY A 101 20.78 11.54 -0.60
CA GLY A 101 20.46 12.90 -1.06
C GLY A 101 19.30 12.97 -2.07
N ILE A 102 18.84 14.19 -2.35
CA ILE A 102 17.82 14.48 -3.37
C ILE A 102 18.37 15.54 -4.34
N ASP A 103 18.55 15.16 -5.61
CA ASP A 103 19.14 16.02 -6.64
C ASP A 103 18.12 16.58 -7.62
N LEU A 104 18.31 17.84 -8.00
CA LEU A 104 17.40 18.60 -8.85
C LEU A 104 18.16 19.33 -9.98
N ASN A 105 18.15 18.78 -11.20
CA ASN A 105 18.76 19.30 -12.44
C ASN A 105 20.28 19.60 -12.44
N ASN A 106 20.93 19.60 -11.28
CA ASN A 106 22.36 19.75 -11.09
C ASN A 106 22.77 18.90 -9.88
N LEU A 107 23.99 18.37 -9.89
CA LEU A 107 24.56 17.61 -8.76
C LEU A 107 24.99 18.56 -7.62
N THR A 108 25.00 19.87 -7.86
CA THR A 108 25.10 20.87 -6.78
C THR A 108 23.71 21.10 -6.17
N SER A 109 23.43 20.41 -5.07
CA SER A 109 22.21 20.48 -4.27
C SER A 109 21.74 21.92 -3.99
N ALA A 110 20.64 22.35 -4.63
CA ALA A 110 19.95 23.60 -4.28
C ALA A 110 19.04 23.47 -3.03
N VAL A 111 18.96 22.27 -2.44
CA VAL A 111 18.31 21.98 -1.15
C VAL A 111 19.13 20.88 -0.47
N SER A 112 19.91 21.23 0.56
CA SER A 112 20.80 20.30 1.27
C SER A 112 20.03 19.41 2.25
N SER A 113 19.20 18.52 1.73
CA SER A 113 18.54 17.48 2.52
C SER A 113 19.31 16.18 2.35
N CYS A 114 20.15 15.83 3.33
CA CYS A 114 20.83 14.54 3.38
C CYS A 114 20.66 13.87 4.75
N VAL A 115 20.89 12.56 4.80
CA VAL A 115 21.02 11.81 6.04
C VAL A 115 22.20 10.86 5.96
N ASP A 116 22.87 10.66 7.10
CA ASP A 116 23.86 9.61 7.24
C ASP A 116 23.20 8.24 7.19
N TRP A 117 23.94 7.28 6.64
CA TRP A 117 23.58 5.89 6.74
C TRP A 117 23.64 5.39 8.18
N PHE A 118 22.65 4.59 8.59
CA PHE A 118 22.54 4.08 9.98
C PHE A 118 23.25 2.73 10.21
N THR A 119 23.75 2.08 9.15
CA THR A 119 24.34 0.74 9.19
C THR A 119 25.75 0.73 8.59
N ASP A 120 26.67 0.10 9.30
CA ASP A 120 28.06 -0.15 8.91
C ASP A 120 28.19 -1.32 7.91
N LYS A 121 27.08 -2.01 7.60
CA LYS A 121 27.04 -3.21 6.76
C LYS A 121 26.80 -2.94 5.28
N ILE A 122 26.67 -1.68 4.86
CA ILE A 122 26.25 -1.32 3.49
C ILE A 122 27.22 -1.89 2.48
N MET A 123 28.50 -1.59 2.59
CA MET A 123 29.52 -2.10 1.68
C MET A 123 29.73 -3.62 1.82
N ASN A 124 29.22 -4.25 2.89
CA ASN A 124 29.37 -5.67 3.18
C ASN A 124 28.17 -6.52 2.70
N GLY A 125 27.29 -5.96 1.88
CA GLY A 125 26.16 -6.70 1.32
C GLY A 125 24.92 -6.73 2.22
N GLY A 126 24.80 -5.82 3.19
CA GLY A 126 23.58 -5.66 3.98
C GLY A 126 22.41 -5.20 3.11
N ARG A 127 21.22 -5.78 3.33
CA ARG A 127 20.01 -5.42 2.58
C ARG A 127 19.35 -4.18 3.17
N ILE A 128 18.96 -3.27 2.28
CA ILE A 128 18.30 -2.01 2.65
C ILE A 128 16.97 -1.93 1.91
N ASN A 129 15.90 -1.65 2.66
CA ASN A 129 14.60 -1.32 2.10
C ASN A 129 14.48 0.19 2.01
N ALA A 130 14.41 0.72 0.79
CA ALA A 130 14.13 2.13 0.51
C ALA A 130 12.69 2.32 0.01
N MET A 131 12.04 3.39 0.48
CA MET A 131 10.75 3.85 -0.01
C MET A 131 10.86 5.33 -0.33
N ILE A 132 10.52 5.71 -1.56
CA ILE A 132 10.43 7.10 -2.00
C ILE A 132 8.97 7.40 -2.32
N ALA A 133 8.40 8.42 -1.69
CA ALA A 133 7.02 8.83 -1.89
C ALA A 133 6.94 10.31 -2.27
N TYR A 134 6.10 10.63 -3.25
CA TYR A 134 5.81 12.00 -3.64
C TYR A 134 4.34 12.32 -3.45
N ASN A 135 4.08 13.41 -2.73
CA ASN A 135 2.76 14.00 -2.57
C ASN A 135 2.70 15.31 -3.37
N SER A 136 1.93 15.30 -4.45
CA SER A 136 1.73 16.43 -5.34
C SER A 136 1.10 17.65 -4.66
N SER A 137 0.23 17.43 -3.68
CA SER A 137 -0.50 18.51 -3.00
C SER A 137 0.41 19.32 -2.06
N THR A 138 1.33 18.64 -1.39
CA THR A 138 2.32 19.28 -0.51
C THR A 138 3.67 19.50 -1.18
N GLN A 139 3.83 19.05 -2.42
CA GLN A 139 5.10 18.96 -3.16
C GLN A 139 6.18 18.20 -2.38
N ASN A 140 5.82 17.34 -1.43
CA ASN A 140 6.77 16.67 -0.56
C ASN A 140 7.29 15.38 -1.22
N LEU A 141 8.59 15.33 -1.48
CA LEU A 141 9.33 14.13 -1.86
C LEU A 141 10.06 13.60 -0.62
N SER A 142 9.63 12.45 -0.12
CA SER A 142 10.22 11.81 1.07
C SER A 142 10.88 10.49 0.72
N VAL A 143 11.95 10.17 1.46
CA VAL A 143 12.75 8.96 1.35
C VAL A 143 12.85 8.34 2.74
N LEU A 144 12.51 7.06 2.86
CA LEU A 144 12.66 6.27 4.08
C LEU A 144 13.54 5.06 3.79
N MET A 145 14.49 4.78 4.67
CA MET A 145 15.38 3.63 4.59
C MET A 145 15.34 2.82 5.88
N ILE A 146 15.35 1.50 5.74
CA ILE A 146 15.28 0.56 6.86
C ILE A 146 16.27 -0.58 6.64
N ASP A 147 16.95 -1.01 7.71
CA ASP A 147 17.77 -2.23 7.72
C ASP A 147 16.86 -3.45 7.46
N ALA A 148 16.98 -4.08 6.29
CA ALA A 148 16.14 -5.23 5.94
C ALA A 148 16.61 -6.53 6.60
N ASP A 149 17.83 -6.56 7.15
CA ASP A 149 18.40 -7.72 7.84
C ASP A 149 18.23 -7.66 9.36
N ALA A 150 17.82 -6.51 9.91
CA ALA A 150 17.54 -6.37 11.33
C ALA A 150 16.35 -7.26 11.76
N THR A 151 16.55 -8.03 12.83
CA THR A 151 15.51 -8.85 13.46
C THR A 151 15.29 -8.42 14.91
N GLY A 152 14.04 -8.37 15.36
CA GLY A 152 13.68 -7.97 16.73
C GLY A 152 13.48 -6.47 16.92
N ALA A 153 13.71 -5.97 18.14
CA ALA A 153 13.39 -4.59 18.56
C ALA A 153 14.42 -3.52 18.11
N ASN A 154 15.49 -3.90 17.40
CA ASN A 154 16.57 -3.01 16.99
C ASN A 154 16.54 -2.70 15.47
N ILE A 155 15.36 -2.35 14.95
CA ILE A 155 15.24 -1.90 13.55
C ILE A 155 15.76 -0.47 13.46
N LYS A 156 16.92 -0.29 12.80
CA LYS A 156 17.44 1.04 12.50
C LYS A 156 16.78 1.57 11.23
N SER A 157 16.45 2.86 11.22
CA SER A 157 15.88 3.55 10.07
C SER A 157 16.36 5.00 9.98
N SER A 158 16.40 5.54 8.77
CA SER A 158 16.68 6.95 8.48
C SER A 158 15.67 7.46 7.46
N ALA A 159 15.30 8.74 7.55
CA ALA A 159 14.38 9.36 6.61
C ALA A 159 14.82 10.79 6.26
N ILE A 160 14.60 11.19 5.00
CA ILE A 160 14.74 12.56 4.53
C ILE A 160 13.50 12.98 3.77
N TYR A 161 13.30 14.28 3.64
CA TYR A 161 12.32 14.82 2.73
C TYR A 161 12.74 16.18 2.20
N SER A 162 12.14 16.58 1.08
CA SER A 162 12.32 17.88 0.48
C SER A 162 11.03 18.34 -0.21
N ILE A 163 10.80 19.65 -0.24
CA ILE A 163 9.67 20.25 -0.98
C ILE A 163 10.14 20.49 -2.42
N VAL A 164 9.66 19.66 -3.34
CA VAL A 164 10.04 19.61 -4.75
C VAL A 164 8.83 19.87 -5.64
N ASN A 165 8.80 21.02 -6.29
CA ASN A 165 7.84 21.28 -7.37
C ASN A 165 8.26 20.52 -8.65
N MET A 166 7.72 19.32 -8.85
CA MET A 166 8.08 18.46 -9.99
C MET A 166 7.90 19.13 -11.36
N THR A 167 6.90 20.01 -11.52
CA THR A 167 6.61 20.70 -12.79
C THR A 167 7.69 21.69 -13.20
N LYS A 168 8.50 22.18 -12.24
CA LYS A 168 9.63 23.07 -12.49
C LYS A 168 10.83 22.31 -13.09
N TYR A 169 10.99 21.05 -12.74
CA TYR A 169 12.17 20.25 -13.07
C TYR A 169 11.92 19.26 -14.22
N LEU A 170 10.69 18.75 -14.36
CA LEU A 170 10.36 17.65 -15.26
C LEU A 170 9.17 17.97 -16.18
N PRO A 171 9.20 17.52 -17.44
CA PRO A 171 8.07 17.66 -18.36
C PRO A 171 6.93 16.69 -18.01
N GLU A 172 5.78 16.87 -18.67
CA GLU A 172 4.57 16.05 -18.46
C GLU A 172 4.86 14.53 -18.65
N TRP A 173 5.73 14.14 -19.59
CA TRP A 173 6.10 12.75 -19.82
C TRP A 173 7.53 12.47 -19.39
N VAL A 174 7.69 11.52 -18.47
CA VAL A 174 8.98 11.13 -17.89
C VAL A 174 9.29 9.64 -18.09
N THR A 175 10.58 9.31 -18.07
CA THR A 175 11.13 7.98 -17.83
C THR A 175 11.73 7.98 -16.42
N PHE A 176 11.64 6.85 -15.72
CA PHE A 176 12.22 6.69 -14.40
C PHE A 176 12.82 5.30 -14.26
N GLY A 177 13.74 5.12 -13.32
CA GLY A 177 14.44 3.87 -13.09
C GLY A 177 15.64 4.05 -12.18
N PHE A 178 16.57 3.10 -12.29
CA PHE A 178 17.82 3.14 -11.52
C PHE A 178 19.01 3.38 -12.43
N SER A 179 19.98 4.13 -11.92
CA SER A 179 21.34 4.19 -12.44
C SER A 179 22.31 3.85 -11.33
N ALA A 180 23.44 3.28 -11.71
CA ALA A 180 24.57 3.06 -10.83
C ALA A 180 25.82 3.25 -11.69
N THR A 181 26.84 3.88 -11.12
CA THR A 181 28.09 4.16 -11.82
C THR A 181 29.25 3.49 -11.09
N THR A 182 30.32 3.27 -11.85
CA THR A 182 31.61 2.90 -11.31
C THR A 182 32.61 3.96 -11.71
N GLY A 183 33.50 4.33 -10.81
CA GLY A 183 34.60 5.24 -11.05
C GLY A 183 35.93 4.53 -10.87
N THR A 184 36.84 5.12 -10.09
CA THR A 184 38.13 4.52 -9.74
C THR A 184 37.97 3.26 -8.89
N TYR A 185 36.94 3.23 -8.04
CA TYR A 185 36.50 2.08 -7.26
C TYR A 185 35.14 1.59 -7.79
N PHE A 186 34.79 0.35 -7.48
CA PHE A 186 33.55 -0.26 -7.95
C PHE A 186 32.84 -1.02 -6.84
N GLU A 187 31.51 -1.05 -6.93
CA GLU A 187 30.64 -1.80 -6.03
C GLU A 187 29.58 -2.52 -6.86
N LEU A 188 29.16 -3.68 -6.37
CA LEU A 188 28.05 -4.42 -6.95
C LEU A 188 26.74 -3.90 -6.38
N HIS A 189 25.99 -3.19 -7.22
CA HIS A 189 24.65 -2.70 -6.92
C HIS A 189 23.60 -3.71 -7.39
N THR A 190 22.82 -4.27 -6.45
CA THR A 190 21.78 -5.25 -6.74
C THR A 190 20.42 -4.74 -6.27
N ILE A 191 19.45 -4.65 -7.18
CA ILE A 191 18.04 -4.45 -6.83
C ILE A 191 17.38 -5.83 -6.71
N GLU A 192 17.00 -6.22 -5.49
CA GLU A 192 16.39 -7.53 -5.21
C GLU A 192 14.87 -7.52 -5.43
N ALA A 193 14.23 -6.40 -5.13
CA ALA A 193 12.81 -6.17 -5.30
C ALA A 193 12.57 -4.71 -5.68
N TRP A 194 11.60 -4.47 -6.57
CA TRP A 194 11.18 -3.11 -6.94
C TRP A 194 9.69 -3.08 -7.28
N GLU A 195 9.00 -2.09 -6.72
CA GLU A 195 7.62 -1.76 -7.00
C GLU A 195 7.49 -0.24 -7.21
N PHE A 196 6.63 0.14 -8.15
CA PHE A 196 6.29 1.54 -8.43
C PHE A 196 4.77 1.67 -8.59
N SER A 197 4.17 2.63 -7.90
CA SER A 197 2.74 2.95 -7.92
C SER A 197 2.51 4.44 -8.17
N SER A 198 1.49 4.79 -8.96
CA SER A 198 1.11 6.17 -9.23
C SER A 198 -0.39 6.30 -9.49
N ASN A 199 -0.97 7.46 -9.17
CA ASN A 199 -2.42 7.72 -9.23
C ASN A 199 -2.93 8.21 -10.62
N VAL A 200 -2.11 8.13 -11.66
CA VAL A 200 -2.43 8.68 -12.99
C VAL A 200 -3.48 7.84 -13.73
N GLN A 201 -4.61 8.47 -14.07
CA GLN A 201 -5.58 7.92 -15.02
C GLN A 201 -5.18 8.33 -16.45
N VAL A 202 -4.77 7.36 -17.28
CA VAL A 202 -4.52 7.62 -18.70
C VAL A 202 -5.85 7.52 -19.45
N THR A 203 -6.51 8.66 -19.67
CA THR A 203 -7.58 8.80 -20.66
C THR A 203 -6.96 9.05 -22.04
N GLY A 204 -7.01 8.07 -22.94
CA GLY A 204 -6.86 8.32 -24.39
C GLY A 204 -5.85 7.46 -25.16
N THR A 205 -6.38 6.78 -26.18
CA THR A 205 -5.71 6.16 -27.35
C THR A 205 -4.72 5.02 -27.13
N LYS A 206 -5.22 3.78 -27.26
CA LYS A 206 -4.40 2.60 -27.56
C LYS A 206 -4.05 2.59 -29.05
N THR A 207 -2.86 3.08 -29.39
CA THR A 207 -2.18 2.74 -30.65
C THR A 207 -1.05 1.76 -30.32
N PHE A 208 -1.24 0.50 -30.70
CA PHE A 208 -0.21 -0.51 -30.61
C PHE A 208 0.80 -0.29 -31.75
N ILE A 209 2.03 0.12 -31.41
CA ILE A 209 3.18 0.01 -32.30
C ILE A 209 4.03 -1.14 -31.77
N TRP A 210 4.13 -2.20 -32.56
CA TRP A 210 5.00 -3.33 -32.30
C TRP A 210 6.47 -2.92 -32.48
N PHE A 211 7.27 -2.96 -31.42
CA PHE A 211 8.72 -3.05 -31.55
C PHE A 211 9.17 -4.47 -31.18
N ARG A 212 9.60 -5.19 -32.21
CA ARG A 212 10.20 -6.51 -32.12
C ARG A 212 11.70 -6.33 -31.89
N GLN A 213 12.16 -6.44 -30.64
CA GLN A 213 13.59 -6.65 -30.35
C GLN A 213 13.82 -8.09 -29.90
N ARG A 214 14.52 -8.83 -30.78
CA ARG A 214 15.12 -10.12 -30.47
C ARG A 214 16.28 -9.88 -29.50
N SER A 215 16.20 -10.43 -28.29
CA SER A 215 17.39 -10.77 -27.52
C SER A 215 17.39 -12.27 -27.26
N LYS A 216 18.38 -12.94 -27.83
CA LYS A 216 18.67 -14.35 -27.60
C LYS A 216 19.33 -14.47 -26.23
N ARG A 217 18.72 -15.20 -25.29
CA ARG A 217 19.46 -16.00 -24.28
C ARG A 217 18.57 -17.14 -23.77
N LYS A 218 19.22 -18.29 -23.61
CA LYS A 218 18.71 -19.67 -23.55
C LYS A 218 17.56 -19.87 -22.55
N ARG A 219 16.44 -20.42 -23.01
CA ARG A 219 15.49 -21.15 -22.17
C ARG A 219 16.08 -22.54 -21.90
N ALA A 220 16.31 -22.84 -20.62
CA ALA A 220 16.34 -24.23 -20.18
C ALA A 220 14.93 -24.79 -20.34
N TYR A 221 14.86 -25.87 -21.10
CA TYR A 221 13.70 -26.74 -21.26
C TYR A 221 13.50 -27.48 -19.94
N MET A 222 12.40 -27.22 -19.24
CA MET A 222 11.83 -28.14 -18.26
C MET A 222 10.46 -28.52 -18.79
N SER A 223 10.45 -29.59 -19.59
CA SER A 223 9.29 -30.43 -19.82
C SER A 223 8.81 -31.02 -18.50
N GLY A 224 7.50 -31.04 -18.29
CA GLY A 224 6.88 -31.63 -17.12
C GLY A 224 5.52 -30.98 -16.88
N GLU A 225 4.57 -31.28 -17.76
CA GLU A 225 3.16 -31.35 -17.34
C GLU A 225 3.10 -32.46 -16.30
N GLU A 226 2.95 -32.08 -15.03
CA GLU A 226 2.25 -32.89 -14.05
C GLU A 226 1.26 -31.92 -13.39
N ASP A 227 -0.03 -32.12 -13.70
CA ASP A 227 -1.12 -31.62 -12.88
C ASP A 227 -0.81 -32.02 -11.44
N ASP A 228 -0.69 -31.06 -10.52
CA ASP A 228 -0.44 -31.33 -9.11
C ASP A 228 -1.66 -32.06 -8.53
N PRO A 229 -1.59 -33.40 -8.32
CA PRO A 229 -2.74 -34.18 -7.89
C PRO A 229 -3.17 -33.83 -6.47
N ALA A 230 -2.32 -33.13 -5.69
CA ALA A 230 -2.63 -32.71 -4.34
C ALA A 230 -3.73 -31.64 -4.29
N ILE A 231 -3.94 -30.85 -5.35
CA ILE A 231 -5.04 -29.87 -5.43
C ILE A 231 -6.37 -30.54 -5.81
N GLU A 232 -6.35 -31.69 -6.49
CA GLU A 232 -7.59 -32.40 -6.83
C GLU A 232 -8.00 -33.39 -5.72
N GLU A 233 -7.06 -34.09 -5.07
CA GLU A 233 -7.35 -35.04 -3.97
C GLU A 233 -7.90 -34.37 -2.69
N GLU A 234 -7.50 -33.14 -2.36
CA GLU A 234 -7.99 -32.43 -1.15
C GLU A 234 -9.45 -31.93 -1.29
N PHE A 235 -10.04 -31.97 -2.49
CA PHE A 235 -11.34 -31.36 -2.81
C PHE A 235 -12.47 -32.35 -3.11
N GLU A 236 -12.19 -33.63 -3.35
CA GLU A 236 -13.25 -34.61 -3.70
C GLU A 236 -14.01 -35.22 -2.50
N GLN A 237 -13.69 -34.84 -1.26
CA GLN A 237 -14.39 -35.35 -0.07
C GLN A 237 -15.05 -34.24 0.77
N GLY A 238 -16.14 -33.63 0.28
CA GLY A 238 -17.02 -32.79 1.11
C GLY A 238 -18.03 -31.87 0.41
N LEU A 239 -18.87 -31.20 1.20
CA LEU A 239 -19.83 -30.12 0.84
C LEU A 239 -19.12 -28.78 0.47
N GLY A 240 -17.90 -28.84 -0.04
CA GLY A 240 -17.04 -27.69 -0.32
C GLY A 240 -17.35 -26.97 -1.65
N PRO A 241 -16.62 -25.88 -1.97
CA PRO A 241 -16.72 -25.23 -3.28
C PRO A 241 -16.35 -26.20 -4.41
N LYS A 242 -17.11 -26.21 -5.50
CA LYS A 242 -16.95 -27.19 -6.58
C LYS A 242 -16.18 -26.62 -7.78
N LYS A 243 -15.45 -27.48 -8.49
CA LYS A 243 -14.90 -27.17 -9.82
C LYS A 243 -16.06 -26.98 -10.80
N ILE A 244 -16.15 -25.81 -11.42
CA ILE A 244 -17.19 -25.46 -12.40
C ILE A 244 -16.53 -25.37 -13.78
N PRO A 245 -17.04 -26.07 -14.80
CA PRO A 245 -16.46 -26.02 -16.15
C PRO A 245 -16.46 -24.61 -16.75
N PHE A 246 -15.38 -24.23 -17.44
CA PHE A 246 -15.26 -22.89 -18.02
C PHE A 246 -16.41 -22.56 -18.99
N LYS A 247 -16.89 -23.55 -19.74
CA LYS A 247 -18.03 -23.41 -20.67
C LYS A 247 -19.31 -22.93 -19.97
N ASP A 248 -19.55 -23.36 -18.73
CA ASP A 248 -20.76 -23.01 -18.00
C ASP A 248 -20.66 -21.56 -17.51
N LEU A 249 -19.46 -21.11 -17.16
CA LEU A 249 -19.17 -19.71 -16.78
C LEU A 249 -19.30 -18.76 -17.98
N VAL A 250 -18.87 -19.20 -19.18
CA VAL A 250 -19.08 -18.45 -20.43
C VAL A 250 -20.58 -18.26 -20.69
N VAL A 251 -21.39 -19.31 -20.55
CA VAL A 251 -22.85 -19.21 -20.72
C VAL A 251 -23.47 -18.31 -19.65
N ALA A 252 -23.08 -18.50 -18.39
CA ALA A 252 -23.61 -17.74 -17.24
C ALA A 252 -23.38 -16.23 -17.36
N THR A 253 -22.30 -15.82 -18.02
CA THR A 253 -21.87 -14.41 -18.16
C THR A 253 -22.13 -13.81 -19.54
N GLU A 254 -22.85 -14.52 -20.41
CA GLU A 254 -23.06 -14.12 -21.81
C GLU A 254 -21.73 -13.84 -22.54
N ASN A 255 -20.77 -14.75 -22.37
CA ASN A 255 -19.41 -14.64 -22.88
C ASN A 255 -18.63 -13.46 -22.28
N PHE A 256 -18.74 -13.29 -20.96
CA PHE A 256 -18.10 -12.19 -20.22
C PHE A 256 -18.45 -10.82 -20.81
N ALA A 257 -19.73 -10.62 -21.11
CA ALA A 257 -20.27 -9.39 -21.66
C ALA A 257 -19.94 -8.19 -20.76
N ILE A 258 -19.65 -7.03 -21.36
CA ILE A 258 -19.27 -5.83 -20.60
C ILE A 258 -20.44 -5.31 -19.75
N GLU A 259 -21.66 -5.57 -20.19
CA GLU A 259 -22.92 -5.26 -19.51
C GLU A 259 -23.09 -6.05 -18.20
N ARG A 260 -22.41 -7.20 -18.09
CA ARG A 260 -22.36 -8.02 -16.88
C ARG A 260 -21.22 -7.65 -15.95
N LEU A 261 -20.36 -6.69 -16.31
CA LEU A 261 -19.21 -6.30 -15.49
C LEU A 261 -19.68 -5.54 -14.24
N LEU A 262 -19.42 -6.10 -13.07
CA LEU A 262 -19.68 -5.49 -11.76
C LEU A 262 -18.54 -4.57 -11.32
N GLY A 263 -17.31 -4.92 -11.69
CA GLY A 263 -16.13 -4.13 -11.34
C GLY A 263 -14.83 -4.68 -11.93
N GLU A 264 -13.83 -3.81 -12.04
CA GLU A 264 -12.47 -4.13 -12.49
C GLU A 264 -11.47 -3.56 -11.49
N GLY A 265 -10.50 -4.37 -11.08
CA GLY A 265 -9.44 -3.97 -10.14
C GLY A 265 -8.11 -4.64 -10.46
N GLY A 266 -7.09 -4.39 -9.62
CA GLY A 266 -5.75 -4.98 -9.79
C GLY A 266 -5.71 -6.51 -9.83
N PHE A 267 -6.77 -7.15 -9.34
CA PHE A 267 -6.89 -8.59 -9.19
C PHE A 267 -7.74 -9.26 -10.28
N GLY A 268 -8.22 -8.49 -11.26
CA GLY A 268 -9.03 -8.99 -12.37
C GLY A 268 -10.39 -8.30 -12.48
N ARG A 269 -11.31 -8.98 -13.15
CA ARG A 269 -12.66 -8.48 -13.46
C ARG A 269 -13.71 -9.35 -12.80
N VAL A 270 -14.74 -8.74 -12.25
CA VAL A 270 -15.86 -9.44 -11.62
C VAL A 270 -17.10 -9.24 -12.47
N TYR A 271 -17.73 -10.34 -12.85
CA TYR A 271 -18.94 -10.36 -13.67
C TYR A 271 -20.10 -10.92 -12.88
N GLU A 272 -21.30 -10.38 -13.11
CA GLU A 272 -22.55 -11.03 -12.74
C GLU A 272 -22.78 -12.21 -13.69
N GLY A 273 -23.23 -13.34 -13.14
CA GLY A 273 -23.71 -14.44 -13.95
C GLY A 273 -24.85 -15.18 -13.28
N TYR A 274 -25.60 -15.93 -14.08
CA TYR A 274 -26.62 -16.85 -13.58
C TYR A 274 -26.16 -18.28 -13.81
N LEU A 275 -25.91 -19.01 -12.72
CA LEU A 275 -25.38 -20.36 -12.79
C LEU A 275 -26.50 -21.38 -12.62
N THR A 276 -26.87 -22.04 -13.73
CA THR A 276 -27.98 -23.00 -13.78
C THR A 276 -27.80 -24.22 -12.87
N SER A 277 -26.55 -24.66 -12.65
CA SER A 277 -26.24 -25.82 -11.80
C SER A 277 -26.59 -25.63 -10.32
N VAL A 278 -26.63 -24.36 -9.86
CA VAL A 278 -27.01 -23.98 -8.49
C VAL A 278 -28.29 -23.12 -8.46
N ASN A 279 -28.87 -22.83 -9.63
CA ASN A 279 -30.09 -22.05 -9.80
C ASN A 279 -30.04 -20.67 -9.10
N ALA A 280 -28.90 -19.96 -9.19
CA ALA A 280 -28.68 -18.71 -8.47
C ALA A 280 -27.83 -17.70 -9.27
N ASN A 281 -28.01 -16.41 -8.95
CA ASN A 281 -27.08 -15.36 -9.36
C ASN A 281 -25.75 -15.52 -8.61
N VAL A 282 -24.65 -15.33 -9.32
CA VAL A 282 -23.28 -15.46 -8.81
C VAL A 282 -22.42 -14.29 -9.24
N ALA A 283 -21.36 -14.02 -8.46
CA ALA A 283 -20.28 -13.11 -8.85
C ALA A 283 -19.07 -13.94 -9.30
N ILE A 284 -18.64 -13.75 -10.55
CA ILE A 284 -17.55 -14.51 -11.18
C ILE A 284 -16.33 -13.60 -11.33
N LYS A 285 -15.34 -13.79 -10.46
CA LYS A 285 -14.05 -13.07 -10.47
C LYS A 285 -13.08 -13.79 -11.39
N LYS A 286 -12.83 -13.21 -12.57
CA LYS A 286 -11.85 -13.66 -13.56
C LYS A 286 -10.49 -13.02 -13.29
N ILE A 287 -9.50 -13.82 -12.91
CA ILE A 287 -8.16 -13.36 -12.54
C ILE A 287 -7.34 -13.06 -13.81
N ASN A 288 -6.54 -11.99 -13.78
CA ASN A 288 -5.69 -11.62 -14.91
C ASN A 288 -4.48 -12.58 -15.04
N PRO A 289 -4.34 -13.34 -16.14
CA PRO A 289 -3.31 -14.38 -16.28
C PRO A 289 -1.88 -13.84 -16.43
N GLY A 290 -1.72 -12.53 -16.68
CA GLY A 290 -0.41 -11.89 -16.83
C GLY A 290 0.31 -11.55 -15.51
N SER A 291 -0.36 -11.72 -14.36
CA SER A 291 0.18 -11.33 -13.05
C SER A 291 0.62 -12.56 -12.24
N ARG A 292 1.92 -12.68 -11.94
CA ARG A 292 2.44 -13.68 -10.98
C ARG A 292 1.77 -13.57 -9.61
N GLN A 293 1.35 -12.36 -9.24
CA GLN A 293 0.63 -12.09 -8.00
C GLN A 293 -0.80 -12.67 -8.04
N GLY A 294 -1.51 -12.53 -9.16
CA GLY A 294 -2.87 -13.04 -9.33
C GLY A 294 -2.99 -14.56 -9.17
N ILE A 295 -1.99 -15.33 -9.63
CA ILE A 295 -1.96 -16.79 -9.43
C ILE A 295 -1.80 -17.15 -7.95
N LYS A 296 -0.93 -16.44 -7.22
CA LYS A 296 -0.73 -16.66 -5.78
C LYS A 296 -1.98 -16.33 -4.99
N GLU A 297 -2.67 -15.26 -5.35
CA GLU A 297 -3.92 -14.86 -4.72
C GLU A 297 -5.05 -15.83 -5.01
N TYR A 298 -5.19 -16.29 -6.25
CA TYR A 298 -6.12 -17.37 -6.60
C TYR A 298 -5.89 -18.60 -5.73
N ALA A 299 -4.65 -19.09 -5.66
CA ALA A 299 -4.30 -20.26 -4.85
C ALA A 299 -4.57 -20.02 -3.35
N SER A 300 -4.25 -18.82 -2.84
CA SER A 300 -4.52 -18.47 -1.45
C SER A 300 -6.00 -18.40 -1.14
N GLU A 301 -6.79 -17.82 -2.04
CA GLU A 301 -8.23 -17.66 -1.88
C GLU A 301 -8.87 -19.05 -1.87
N VAL A 302 -8.59 -19.89 -2.88
CA VAL A 302 -9.04 -21.29 -2.92
C VAL A 302 -8.63 -22.06 -1.66
N LYS A 303 -7.41 -21.88 -1.15
CA LYS A 303 -6.94 -22.58 0.06
C LYS A 303 -7.64 -22.11 1.34
N THR A 304 -7.86 -20.80 1.48
CA THR A 304 -8.40 -20.21 2.72
C THR A 304 -9.92 -20.17 2.73
N ILE A 305 -10.58 -19.51 1.75
CA ILE A 305 -12.03 -19.28 1.81
C ILE A 305 -12.84 -20.58 1.58
N SER A 306 -12.24 -21.63 1.00
CA SER A 306 -12.93 -22.91 0.78
C SER A 306 -13.34 -23.61 2.07
N ARG A 307 -12.56 -23.45 3.15
CA ARG A 307 -12.76 -24.10 4.45
C ARG A 307 -13.57 -23.26 5.43
N LEU A 308 -13.63 -21.95 5.21
CA LEU A 308 -14.31 -21.01 6.10
C LEU A 308 -15.81 -20.98 5.82
N ARG A 309 -16.62 -20.95 6.89
CA ARG A 309 -18.08 -20.86 6.82
C ARG A 309 -18.57 -19.94 7.93
N HIS A 310 -19.04 -18.76 7.56
CA HIS A 310 -19.58 -17.80 8.51
C HIS A 310 -20.56 -16.86 7.81
N ARG A 311 -21.66 -16.47 8.50
CA ARG A 311 -22.74 -15.65 7.93
C ARG A 311 -22.28 -14.28 7.43
N ASN A 312 -21.18 -13.76 7.99
CA ASN A 312 -20.59 -12.47 7.64
C ASN A 312 -19.32 -12.61 6.77
N LEU A 313 -19.12 -13.74 6.11
CA LEU A 313 -18.09 -13.91 5.07
C LEU A 313 -18.76 -14.17 3.72
N VAL A 314 -18.18 -13.65 2.64
CA VAL A 314 -18.67 -13.93 1.28
C VAL A 314 -18.34 -15.39 0.93
N GLN A 315 -19.37 -16.19 0.66
CA GLN A 315 -19.23 -17.61 0.41
C GLN A 315 -18.68 -17.90 -0.99
N LEU A 316 -17.57 -18.63 -1.06
CA LEU A 316 -17.11 -19.24 -2.31
C LEU A 316 -18.00 -20.44 -2.66
N ILE A 317 -18.64 -20.40 -3.82
CA ILE A 317 -19.50 -21.45 -4.38
C ILE A 317 -18.65 -22.44 -5.19
N GLY A 318 -17.67 -21.93 -5.94
CA GLY A 318 -16.84 -22.77 -6.79
C GLY A 318 -15.65 -22.05 -7.39
N TRP A 319 -14.88 -22.79 -8.17
CA TRP A 319 -13.68 -22.31 -8.83
C TRP A 319 -13.53 -22.93 -10.22
N CYS A 320 -12.73 -22.31 -11.08
CA CYS A 320 -12.39 -22.82 -12.40
C CYS A 320 -10.91 -22.58 -12.68
N HIS A 321 -10.20 -23.65 -13.06
CA HIS A 321 -8.84 -23.62 -13.58
C HIS A 321 -8.80 -24.45 -14.86
N GLU A 322 -9.04 -23.81 -16.00
CA GLU A 322 -9.08 -24.47 -17.31
C GLU A 322 -8.51 -23.54 -18.38
N LYS A 323 -7.78 -24.07 -19.37
CA LYS A 323 -7.32 -23.30 -20.54
C LYS A 323 -6.55 -22.01 -20.21
N LYS A 324 -5.81 -22.00 -19.08
CA LYS A 324 -5.08 -20.83 -18.52
C LYS A 324 -5.97 -19.72 -17.96
N GLU A 325 -7.26 -19.99 -17.78
CA GLU A 325 -8.21 -19.10 -17.15
C GLU A 325 -8.40 -19.53 -15.69
N LEU A 326 -8.26 -18.56 -14.78
CA LEU A 326 -8.43 -18.73 -13.34
C LEU A 326 -9.64 -17.92 -12.90
N LEU A 327 -10.68 -18.57 -12.39
CA LEU A 327 -11.91 -17.91 -11.96
C LEU A 327 -12.39 -18.41 -10.60
N LEU A 328 -12.94 -17.48 -9.83
CA LEU A 328 -13.56 -17.73 -8.53
C LEU A 328 -15.03 -17.32 -8.58
N ILE A 329 -15.91 -18.16 -8.05
CA ILE A 329 -17.35 -18.00 -8.14
C ILE A 329 -17.91 -17.85 -6.73
N TYR A 330 -18.50 -16.70 -6.44
CA TYR A 330 -19.08 -16.35 -5.16
C TYR A 330 -20.59 -16.20 -5.24
N GLU A 331 -21.26 -16.26 -4.09
CA GLU A 331 -22.63 -15.75 -3.98
C GLU A 331 -22.72 -14.28 -4.42
N PHE A 332 -23.83 -13.92 -5.05
CA PHE A 332 -24.06 -12.56 -5.52
C PHE A 332 -24.54 -11.64 -4.39
N MET A 333 -23.98 -10.44 -4.33
CA MET A 333 -24.24 -9.44 -3.30
C MET A 333 -25.10 -8.31 -3.89
N PHE A 334 -26.42 -8.41 -3.68
CA PHE A 334 -27.41 -7.54 -4.34
C PHE A 334 -27.22 -6.04 -4.07
N ASN A 335 -26.72 -5.69 -2.88
CA ASN A 335 -26.50 -4.29 -2.51
C ASN A 335 -25.05 -3.84 -2.77
N GLY A 336 -24.20 -4.66 -3.39
CA GLY A 336 -22.83 -4.27 -3.72
C GLY A 336 -21.95 -4.06 -2.48
N SER A 337 -21.00 -3.12 -2.56
CA SER A 337 -20.00 -2.86 -1.53
C SER A 337 -20.38 -1.69 -0.61
N LEU A 338 -19.87 -1.69 0.62
CA LEU A 338 -20.15 -0.66 1.63
C LEU A 338 -19.67 0.74 1.19
N ASP A 339 -18.50 0.84 0.55
CA ASP A 339 -17.95 2.11 0.07
C ASP A 339 -18.87 2.82 -0.95
N PHE A 340 -19.59 2.04 -1.76
CA PHE A 340 -20.61 2.54 -2.68
C PHE A 340 -21.69 3.30 -1.92
N HIS A 341 -22.17 2.75 -0.80
CA HIS A 341 -23.25 3.35 -0.01
C HIS A 341 -22.81 4.54 0.84
N LEU A 342 -21.59 4.50 1.39
CA LEU A 342 -21.05 5.58 2.21
C LEU A 342 -20.71 6.81 1.37
N PHE A 343 -19.99 6.62 0.26
CA PHE A 343 -19.31 7.73 -0.41
C PHE A 343 -19.99 8.23 -1.68
N LYS A 344 -20.93 7.49 -2.28
CA LYS A 344 -21.67 8.00 -3.44
C LYS A 344 -22.84 8.88 -2.99
N GLU A 345 -23.14 9.92 -3.79
CA GLU A 345 -24.12 10.95 -3.43
C GLU A 345 -25.58 10.47 -3.47
N ARG A 346 -25.87 9.38 -4.19
CA ARG A 346 -27.26 8.91 -4.44
C ARG A 346 -27.73 7.79 -3.51
N THR A 347 -26.94 7.46 -2.49
CA THR A 347 -27.25 6.39 -1.54
C THR A 347 -27.36 6.96 -0.14
N PHE A 348 -28.37 6.50 0.60
CA PHE A 348 -28.52 6.79 2.02
C PHE A 348 -28.56 5.48 2.81
N LEU A 349 -27.60 5.34 3.73
CA LEU A 349 -27.49 4.21 4.63
C LEU A 349 -27.79 4.72 6.04
N SER A 350 -28.96 4.35 6.58
CA SER A 350 -29.41 4.77 7.91
C SER A 350 -28.47 4.29 9.01
N TRP A 351 -28.51 4.96 10.15
CA TRP A 351 -27.64 4.60 11.27
C TRP A 351 -27.85 3.17 11.78
N GLU A 352 -29.10 2.72 11.86
CA GLU A 352 -29.43 1.33 12.23
C GLU A 352 -28.70 0.32 11.34
N LYS A 353 -28.73 0.53 10.02
CA LYS A 353 -28.03 -0.35 9.06
C LYS A 353 -26.52 -0.25 9.21
N ARG A 354 -25.98 0.96 9.39
CA ARG A 354 -24.54 1.19 9.63
C ARG A 354 -24.05 0.42 10.85
N TYR A 355 -24.78 0.49 11.96
CA TYR A 355 -24.40 -0.19 13.19
C TYR A 355 -24.50 -1.71 13.04
N LYS A 356 -25.55 -2.22 12.39
CA LYS A 356 -25.69 -3.64 12.04
C LYS A 356 -24.52 -4.15 11.18
N ILE A 357 -24.07 -3.33 10.23
CA ILE A 357 -22.89 -3.63 9.39
C ILE A 357 -21.62 -3.73 10.23
N VAL A 358 -21.40 -2.79 11.15
CA VAL A 358 -20.25 -2.81 12.09
C VAL A 358 -20.23 -4.13 12.88
N GLN A 359 -21.37 -4.53 13.45
CA GLN A 359 -21.49 -5.78 14.21
C GLN A 359 -21.18 -7.00 13.33
N GLY A 360 -21.63 -7.00 12.07
CA GLY A 360 -21.31 -8.05 11.11
C GLY A 360 -19.82 -8.14 10.79
N ILE A 361 -19.14 -7.01 10.61
CA ILE A 361 -17.68 -6.98 10.35
C ILE A 361 -16.91 -7.46 11.59
N ALA A 362 -17.29 -7.02 12.79
CA ALA A 362 -16.68 -7.48 14.04
C ALA A 362 -16.84 -9.00 14.22
N SER A 363 -18.05 -9.53 13.97
CA SER A 363 -18.33 -10.96 14.01
C SER A 363 -17.51 -11.76 13.00
N ALA A 364 -17.36 -11.24 11.77
CA ALA A 364 -16.51 -11.86 10.74
C ALA A 364 -15.05 -11.94 11.19
N LEU A 365 -14.52 -10.85 11.72
CA LEU A 365 -13.10 -10.77 12.09
C LEU A 365 -12.78 -11.57 13.36
N LEU A 366 -13.70 -11.60 14.33
CA LEU A 366 -13.61 -12.47 15.50
C LEU A 366 -13.53 -13.95 15.09
N TYR A 367 -14.41 -14.37 14.17
CA TYR A 367 -14.39 -15.72 13.63
C TYR A 367 -13.04 -16.08 13.00
N LEU A 368 -12.51 -15.21 12.14
CA LEU A 368 -11.23 -15.42 11.47
C LEU A 368 -10.04 -15.50 12.43
N HIS A 369 -10.01 -14.66 13.47
CA HIS A 369 -8.87 -14.56 14.37
C HIS A 369 -8.88 -15.59 15.50
N GLU A 370 -10.06 -16.01 15.96
CA GLU A 370 -10.18 -16.71 17.25
C GLU A 370 -11.13 -17.91 17.26
N GLU A 371 -12.14 -17.99 16.40
CA GLU A 371 -13.14 -19.08 16.47
C GLU A 371 -12.91 -20.19 15.45
N TRP A 372 -12.15 -19.92 14.39
CA TRP A 372 -11.72 -20.93 13.43
C TRP A 372 -10.50 -21.71 13.94
N GLU A 373 -10.35 -22.97 13.48
CA GLU A 373 -9.28 -23.90 13.88
C GLU A 373 -7.87 -23.31 13.79
N GLN A 374 -7.64 -22.43 12.82
CA GLN A 374 -6.39 -21.70 12.66
C GLN A 374 -6.67 -20.21 12.54
N CYS A 375 -5.83 -19.38 13.15
CA CYS A 375 -5.91 -17.94 12.94
C CYS A 375 -5.75 -17.58 11.45
N VAL A 376 -6.72 -16.86 10.89
CA VAL A 376 -6.66 -16.29 9.54
C VAL A 376 -6.48 -14.78 9.65
N VAL A 377 -5.35 -14.27 9.13
CA VAL A 377 -5.16 -12.82 8.97
C VAL A 377 -5.61 -12.42 7.57
N HIS A 378 -6.61 -11.53 7.47
CA HIS A 378 -7.30 -11.16 6.24
C HIS A 378 -6.44 -10.27 5.32
N ARG A 379 -5.73 -9.27 5.88
CA ARG A 379 -4.80 -8.35 5.18
C ARG A 379 -5.42 -7.37 4.18
N GLY A 380 -6.69 -7.54 3.82
CA GLY A 380 -7.41 -6.73 2.83
C GLY A 380 -8.70 -6.09 3.36
N ILE A 381 -8.78 -5.77 4.65
CA ILE A 381 -9.99 -5.15 5.24
C ILE A 381 -10.08 -3.69 4.80
N LYS A 382 -11.18 -3.35 4.11
CA LYS A 382 -11.53 -2.01 3.64
C LYS A 382 -12.99 -1.97 3.24
N SER A 383 -13.58 -0.78 3.16
CA SER A 383 -15.01 -0.61 2.82
C SER A 383 -15.38 -1.17 1.44
N SER A 384 -14.47 -1.19 0.45
CA SER A 384 -14.73 -1.80 -0.87
C SER A 384 -14.76 -3.33 -0.86
N ASN A 385 -14.23 -3.97 0.19
CA ASN A 385 -14.18 -5.43 0.34
C ASN A 385 -15.27 -5.95 1.31
N ILE A 386 -16.11 -5.05 1.84
CA ILE A 386 -17.27 -5.38 2.66
C ILE A 386 -18.49 -5.32 1.76
N MET A 387 -19.07 -6.48 1.47
CA MET A 387 -20.24 -6.62 0.62
C MET A 387 -21.52 -6.65 1.43
N LEU A 388 -22.63 -6.28 0.80
CA LEU A 388 -23.95 -6.21 1.42
C LEU A 388 -24.93 -7.14 0.69
N ASP A 389 -25.54 -8.05 1.44
CA ASP A 389 -26.63 -8.88 0.92
C ASP A 389 -27.94 -8.08 0.77
N SER A 390 -29.03 -8.73 0.37
CA SER A 390 -30.34 -8.11 0.15
C SER A 390 -30.90 -7.38 1.39
N ASP A 391 -30.54 -7.84 2.59
CA ASP A 391 -31.01 -7.30 3.87
C ASP A 391 -29.99 -6.33 4.52
N PHE A 392 -29.00 -5.89 3.73
CA PHE A 392 -27.89 -5.03 4.17
C PHE A 392 -27.06 -5.66 5.32
N ASN A 393 -26.99 -6.99 5.42
CA ASN A 393 -26.02 -7.63 6.30
C ASN A 393 -24.63 -7.56 5.67
N ALA A 394 -23.62 -7.28 6.48
CA ALA A 394 -22.23 -7.22 6.03
C ALA A 394 -21.63 -8.61 5.82
N LYS A 395 -20.95 -8.78 4.68
CA LYS A 395 -20.12 -9.94 4.36
C LYS A 395 -18.74 -9.51 3.92
N LEU A 396 -17.71 -9.87 4.69
CA LEU A 396 -16.31 -9.61 4.34
C LEU A 396 -15.88 -10.55 3.23
N GLY A 397 -15.32 -10.00 2.15
CA GLY A 397 -14.81 -10.75 1.00
C GLY A 397 -13.36 -10.38 0.65
N ASP A 398 -12.89 -10.96 -0.45
CA ASP A 398 -11.54 -10.78 -1.02
C ASP A 398 -10.42 -11.35 -0.15
N PHE A 399 -10.28 -12.68 -0.20
CA PHE A 399 -9.33 -13.45 0.60
C PHE A 399 -8.00 -13.73 -0.13
N GLY A 400 -7.77 -13.12 -1.30
CA GLY A 400 -6.54 -13.36 -2.09
C GLY A 400 -5.24 -13.06 -1.30
N LEU A 401 -5.31 -12.14 -0.36
CA LEU A 401 -4.19 -11.77 0.50
C LEU A 401 -4.19 -12.49 1.85
N ALA A 402 -5.25 -13.22 2.18
CA ALA A 402 -5.42 -13.84 3.48
C ALA A 402 -4.36 -14.93 3.72
N ARG A 403 -3.97 -15.14 4.97
CA ARG A 403 -2.97 -16.15 5.33
C ARG A 403 -3.36 -16.86 6.63
N LEU A 404 -3.12 -18.17 6.65
CA LEU A 404 -3.17 -18.98 7.87
C LEU A 404 -1.90 -18.71 8.69
N VAL A 405 -2.07 -18.42 9.98
CA VAL A 405 -0.98 -18.21 10.92
C VAL A 405 -0.88 -19.43 11.83
N ASP A 406 0.25 -20.10 11.79
CA ASP A 406 0.54 -21.21 12.69
C ASP A 406 0.97 -20.64 14.06
N HIS A 407 0.28 -21.04 15.14
CA HIS A 407 0.47 -20.48 16.48
C HIS A 407 1.89 -20.67 17.04
N ALA A 408 2.70 -21.54 16.43
CA ALA A 408 4.07 -21.86 16.87
C ALA A 408 5.19 -21.15 16.09
N ARG A 409 4.91 -20.53 14.93
CA ARG A 409 5.94 -19.96 14.04
C ARG A 409 5.48 -18.60 13.53
N GLY A 410 6.04 -17.55 14.14
CA GLY A 410 5.76 -16.15 13.81
C GLY A 410 5.78 -15.86 12.29
N LEU A 411 4.98 -14.85 11.92
CA LEU A 411 4.58 -14.52 10.56
C LEU A 411 5.73 -14.44 9.54
N GLN A 412 5.60 -15.20 8.45
CA GLN A 412 6.48 -15.14 7.28
C GLN A 412 6.18 -13.92 6.40
N THR A 413 7.26 -13.28 5.95
CA THR A 413 7.31 -12.14 5.03
C THR A 413 6.78 -12.50 3.64
N THR A 414 5.76 -11.80 3.14
CA THR A 414 5.41 -11.85 1.70
C THR A 414 4.57 -10.65 1.22
N VAL A 415 5.14 -9.96 0.23
CA VAL A 415 4.59 -9.11 -0.86
C VAL A 415 3.38 -8.22 -0.54
N LEU A 416 3.62 -6.91 -0.61
CA LEU A 416 2.81 -5.79 -0.13
C LEU A 416 1.76 -5.31 -1.15
N ALA A 417 0.90 -6.20 -1.64
CA ALA A 417 -0.30 -5.75 -2.36
C ALA A 417 -1.31 -5.23 -1.33
N ARG A 418 -1.31 -3.94 -0.97
CA ARG A 418 -2.29 -3.36 -0.03
C ARG A 418 -2.71 -1.94 -0.40
N THR A 419 -3.92 -1.57 0.02
CA THR A 419 -4.56 -0.27 -0.28
C THR A 419 -4.09 0.79 0.71
N ASN A 420 -3.55 1.90 0.21
CA ASN A 420 -3.12 3.05 1.02
C ASN A 420 -4.27 3.58 1.90
N GLY A 421 -3.96 3.91 3.16
CA GLY A 421 -4.92 4.41 4.17
C GLY A 421 -5.41 3.35 5.17
N TYR A 422 -5.57 2.09 4.75
CA TYR A 422 -6.01 1.00 5.64
C TYR A 422 -4.86 0.22 6.27
N MET A 423 -3.62 0.45 5.80
CA MET A 423 -2.44 -0.24 6.32
C MET A 423 -2.05 0.28 7.69
N ALA A 424 -1.95 -0.63 8.64
CA ALA A 424 -1.34 -0.36 9.92
C ALA A 424 0.11 0.13 9.73
N PRO A 425 0.59 1.12 10.50
CA PRO A 425 1.93 1.67 10.36
C PRO A 425 3.01 0.59 10.34
N GLU A 426 2.92 -0.40 11.22
CA GLU A 426 3.86 -1.53 11.29
C GLU A 426 3.86 -2.43 10.08
N CYS A 427 2.74 -2.56 9.38
CA CYS A 427 2.71 -3.27 8.12
C CYS A 427 3.43 -2.51 7.01
N VAL A 428 3.38 -1.16 7.03
CA VAL A 428 4.05 -0.32 6.04
C VAL A 428 5.57 -0.49 6.14
N TYR A 429 6.13 -0.53 7.35
CA TYR A 429 7.59 -0.60 7.54
C TYR A 429 8.15 -2.03 7.71
N THR A 430 7.40 -2.98 8.29
CA THR A 430 7.89 -4.37 8.46
C THR A 430 7.47 -5.31 7.32
N GLY A 431 6.44 -4.96 6.55
CA GLY A 431 5.79 -5.87 5.62
C GLY A 431 5.08 -7.07 6.29
N LYS A 432 5.04 -7.12 7.63
CA LYS A 432 4.43 -8.21 8.39
C LYS A 432 3.00 -7.85 8.73
N ALA A 433 2.07 -8.70 8.27
CA ALA A 433 0.70 -8.68 8.75
C ALA A 433 0.61 -9.29 10.15
N SER A 434 -0.40 -8.94 10.92
CA SER A 434 -0.80 -9.64 12.14
C SER A 434 -2.29 -9.44 12.42
N LYS A 435 -2.81 -10.09 13.47
CA LYS A 435 -4.16 -9.84 13.96
C LYS A 435 -4.37 -8.36 14.27
N GLU A 436 -3.39 -7.73 14.90
CA GLU A 436 -3.40 -6.33 15.30
C GLU A 436 -3.41 -5.40 14.08
N SER A 437 -2.83 -5.83 12.95
CA SER A 437 -2.90 -5.06 11.71
C SER A 437 -4.27 -5.10 11.05
N ASP A 438 -4.97 -6.25 11.12
CA ASP A 438 -6.36 -6.35 10.68
C ASP A 438 -7.27 -5.51 11.60
N VAL A 439 -7.00 -5.50 12.91
CA VAL A 439 -7.72 -4.63 13.87
C VAL A 439 -7.53 -3.15 13.52
N TYR A 440 -6.34 -2.72 13.10
CA TYR A 440 -6.14 -1.36 12.61
C TYR A 440 -7.03 -1.06 11.39
N SER A 441 -7.00 -1.92 10.38
CA SER A 441 -7.83 -1.74 9.17
C SER A 441 -9.33 -1.75 9.50
N PHE A 442 -9.76 -2.58 10.45
CA PHE A 442 -11.11 -2.57 11.00
C PHE A 442 -11.44 -1.22 11.64
N GLY A 443 -10.57 -0.68 12.49
CA GLY A 443 -10.73 0.64 13.11
C GLY A 443 -10.93 1.75 12.08
N VAL A 444 -10.14 1.74 11.00
CA VAL A 444 -10.32 2.69 9.88
C VAL A 444 -11.73 2.58 9.29
N VAL A 445 -12.22 1.36 9.02
CA VAL A 445 -13.58 1.15 8.50
C VAL A 445 -14.66 1.64 9.47
N LEU A 446 -14.48 1.47 10.78
CA LEU A 446 -15.42 2.00 11.78
C LEU A 446 -15.55 3.52 11.66
N LEU A 447 -14.41 4.21 11.55
CA LEU A 447 -14.38 5.65 11.37
C LEU A 447 -15.01 6.06 10.02
N GLU A 448 -14.80 5.30 8.94
CA GLU A 448 -15.45 5.57 7.65
C GLU A 448 -16.98 5.46 7.74
N ILE A 449 -17.49 4.44 8.44
CA ILE A 449 -18.93 4.24 8.66
C ILE A 449 -19.51 5.38 9.49
N ALA A 450 -18.81 5.80 10.54
CA ALA A 450 -19.26 6.85 11.45
C ALA A 450 -19.26 8.24 10.79
N CYS A 451 -18.20 8.55 10.05
CA CYS A 451 -17.97 9.88 9.47
C CYS A 451 -18.55 10.03 8.06
N GLY A 452 -18.82 8.93 7.34
CA GLY A 452 -19.21 8.98 5.92
C GLY A 452 -18.12 9.55 5.00
N ARG A 453 -16.86 9.61 5.48
CA ARG A 453 -15.70 10.17 4.79
C ARG A 453 -14.73 9.07 4.41
N LYS A 454 -14.10 9.21 3.25
CA LYS A 454 -13.03 8.28 2.82
C LYS A 454 -11.80 8.46 3.72
N VAL A 455 -11.06 7.38 3.94
CA VAL A 455 -9.81 7.41 4.74
C VAL A 455 -8.82 8.48 4.29
N ILE A 456 -8.77 8.78 2.99
CA ILE A 456 -8.02 9.88 2.40
C ILE A 456 -9.00 10.73 1.61
N GLU A 457 -9.17 11.99 2.01
CA GLU A 457 -10.01 12.96 1.32
C GLU A 457 -9.16 14.16 0.86
N PRO A 458 -8.66 14.15 -0.39
CA PRO A 458 -7.71 15.14 -0.88
C PRO A 458 -8.25 16.57 -0.94
N ARG A 459 -9.58 16.74 -0.84
CA ARG A 459 -10.27 18.04 -0.93
C ARG A 459 -10.65 18.63 0.43
N ALA A 460 -10.25 17.98 1.53
CA ALA A 460 -10.50 18.48 2.88
C ALA A 460 -9.49 19.56 3.28
N ASN A 461 -9.83 20.38 4.28
CA ASN A 461 -8.93 21.43 4.78
C ASN A 461 -7.62 20.84 5.37
N GLU A 462 -6.58 21.66 5.50
CA GLU A 462 -5.32 21.25 6.16
C GLU A 462 -5.60 20.65 7.55
N GLY A 463 -5.03 19.48 7.85
CA GLY A 463 -5.32 18.68 9.06
C GLY A 463 -6.46 17.65 8.91
N GLN A 464 -7.34 17.79 7.91
CA GLN A 464 -8.51 16.92 7.70
C GLN A 464 -8.34 15.87 6.60
N VAL A 465 -7.17 15.81 5.97
CA VAL A 465 -6.88 14.98 4.78
C VAL A 465 -6.90 13.49 5.10
N ARG A 466 -6.46 13.12 6.31
CA ARG A 466 -6.48 11.75 6.83
C ARG A 466 -7.57 11.63 7.87
N LEU A 467 -8.48 10.69 7.65
CA LEU A 467 -9.63 10.47 8.52
C LEU A 467 -9.23 10.23 9.97
N VAL A 468 -8.24 9.35 10.20
CA VAL A 468 -7.79 8.98 11.55
C VAL A 468 -7.23 10.18 12.31
N ASP A 469 -6.36 10.97 11.65
CA ASP A 469 -5.72 12.13 12.27
C ASP A 469 -6.75 13.19 12.66
N TRP A 470 -7.71 13.46 11.76
CA TRP A 470 -8.81 14.40 12.01
C TRP A 470 -9.71 13.99 13.18
N VAL A 471 -10.10 12.71 13.25
CA VAL A 471 -10.93 12.22 14.37
C VAL A 471 -10.16 12.27 15.68
N TRP A 472 -8.84 12.03 15.68
CA TRP A 472 -8.00 12.19 16.87
C TRP A 472 -7.97 13.62 17.39
N GLU A 473 -7.87 14.62 16.49
CA GLU A 473 -7.91 16.04 16.87
C GLU A 473 -9.26 16.43 17.50
N LEU A 474 -10.36 15.90 16.97
CA LEU A 474 -11.70 16.12 17.51
C LEU A 474 -11.88 15.47 18.89
N ASP A 475 -11.36 14.26 19.10
CA ASP A 475 -11.36 13.62 20.42
C ASP A 475 -10.59 14.46 21.46
N GLY A 476 -9.38 14.92 21.10
CA GLY A 476 -8.53 15.75 21.96
C GLY A 476 -9.14 17.12 22.32
N THR A 477 -10.16 17.57 21.59
CA THR A 477 -10.90 18.81 21.85
C THR A 477 -12.30 18.57 22.43
N GLY A 478 -12.68 17.31 22.71
CA GLY A 478 -13.99 16.94 23.25
C GLY A 478 -15.14 17.11 22.25
N ARG A 479 -14.85 17.09 20.94
CA ARG A 479 -15.78 17.38 19.85
C ARG A 479 -16.01 16.16 18.94
N LEU A 480 -15.87 14.95 19.49
CA LEU A 480 -15.88 13.71 18.72
C LEU A 480 -17.16 13.50 17.90
N LEU A 481 -18.32 13.92 18.42
CA LEU A 481 -19.61 13.79 17.74
C LEU A 481 -19.74 14.73 16.52
N ASP A 482 -18.94 15.79 16.43
CA ASP A 482 -18.91 16.69 15.26
C ASP A 482 -18.37 15.96 14.01
N ALA A 483 -17.70 14.81 14.18
CA ALA A 483 -17.21 14.00 13.08
C ALA A 483 -18.30 13.16 12.40
N ALA A 484 -19.53 13.13 12.94
CA ALA A 484 -20.63 12.35 12.39
C ALA A 484 -20.89 12.69 10.92
N ASP A 485 -21.27 11.68 10.12
CA ASP A 485 -21.67 11.89 8.74
C ASP A 485 -22.82 12.91 8.64
N SER A 486 -22.55 14.03 7.98
CA SER A 486 -23.53 15.09 7.73
C SER A 486 -24.83 14.58 7.08
N LYS A 487 -24.78 13.49 6.31
CA LYS A 487 -25.97 12.87 5.69
C LYS A 487 -26.94 12.29 6.70
N LEU A 488 -26.47 11.91 7.89
CA LEU A 488 -27.32 11.36 8.95
C LEU A 488 -28.20 12.43 9.61
N GLY A 489 -27.79 13.70 9.60
CA GLY A 489 -28.54 14.77 10.27
C GLY A 489 -28.71 14.47 11.77
N THR A 490 -29.90 14.04 12.18
CA THR A 490 -30.20 13.58 13.55
C THR A 490 -30.48 12.07 13.65
N ASP A 491 -30.39 11.33 12.53
CA ASP A 491 -30.56 9.87 12.48
C ASP A 491 -29.30 9.17 12.97
N PHE A 492 -29.01 9.23 14.28
CA PHE A 492 -28.04 8.38 14.93
C PHE A 492 -28.27 8.31 16.44
N VAL A 493 -27.78 7.25 17.07
CA VAL A 493 -27.79 7.09 18.53
C VAL A 493 -26.46 7.57 19.07
N GLU A 494 -26.43 8.70 19.78
CA GLU A 494 -25.20 9.34 20.30
C GLU A 494 -24.26 8.36 21.01
N LYS A 495 -24.78 7.53 21.92
CA LYS A 495 -23.98 6.52 22.64
C LYS A 495 -23.33 5.49 21.73
N GLN A 496 -24.04 5.10 20.65
CA GLN A 496 -23.50 4.16 19.67
C GLN A 496 -22.42 4.82 18.82
N LEU A 497 -22.62 6.09 18.43
CA LEU A 497 -21.66 6.86 17.66
C LEU A 497 -20.38 7.10 18.46
N GLU A 498 -20.50 7.54 19.71
CA GLU A 498 -19.38 7.73 20.63
C GLU A 498 -18.61 6.43 20.82
N CYS A 499 -19.32 5.32 21.12
CA CYS A 499 -18.72 3.99 21.23
C CYS A 499 -17.95 3.61 19.97
N LEU A 500 -18.55 3.79 18.78
CA LEU A 500 -17.96 3.45 17.51
C LEU A 500 -16.68 4.26 17.22
N MET A 501 -16.71 5.57 17.47
CA MET A 501 -15.57 6.46 17.27
C MET A 501 -14.42 6.13 18.21
N VAL A 502 -14.70 5.91 19.50
CA VAL A 502 -13.69 5.54 20.50
C VAL A 502 -13.05 4.19 20.17
N VAL A 503 -13.86 3.17 19.84
CA VAL A 503 -13.34 1.87 19.41
C VAL A 503 -12.48 2.03 18.15
N GLY A 504 -12.96 2.80 17.16
CA GLY A 504 -12.21 3.12 15.95
C GLY A 504 -10.82 3.69 16.25
N LEU A 505 -10.74 4.73 17.09
CA LEU A 505 -9.48 5.35 17.50
C LEU A 505 -8.54 4.40 18.22
N ARG A 506 -9.06 3.56 19.14
CA ARG A 506 -8.26 2.56 19.87
C ARG A 506 -7.75 1.46 18.95
N CYS A 507 -8.56 1.00 18.01
CA CYS A 507 -8.15 0.05 16.97
C CYS A 507 -7.07 0.65 16.06
N THR A 508 -7.11 1.95 15.77
CA THR A 508 -6.11 2.65 14.95
C THR A 508 -4.87 3.15 15.70
N HIS A 509 -4.63 2.68 16.93
CA HIS A 509 -3.47 3.11 17.72
C HIS A 509 -2.13 2.79 17.01
N LEU A 510 -1.16 3.71 17.09
CA LEU A 510 0.14 3.56 16.40
C LEU A 510 0.94 2.37 16.94
N ASP A 511 0.99 2.21 18.26
CA ASP A 511 1.51 0.99 18.89
C ASP A 511 0.50 -0.15 18.74
N HIS A 512 0.88 -1.19 18.01
CA HIS A 512 0.06 -2.37 17.77
C HIS A 512 -0.21 -3.19 19.04
N ALA A 513 0.66 -3.12 20.06
CA ALA A 513 0.46 -3.80 21.34
C ALA A 513 -0.56 -3.11 22.26
N ALA A 514 -0.88 -1.84 21.96
CA ALA A 514 -1.88 -1.06 22.67
C ALA A 514 -3.29 -1.15 22.02
N ARG A 515 -3.40 -1.76 20.84
CA ARG A 515 -4.71 -2.01 20.19
C ARG A 515 -5.47 -3.09 20.97
N PRO A 516 -6.81 -2.98 21.06
CA PRO A 516 -7.62 -4.04 21.64
C PRO A 516 -7.56 -5.30 20.78
N SER A 517 -7.82 -6.46 21.38
CA SER A 517 -8.13 -7.67 20.60
C SER A 517 -9.45 -7.47 19.85
N ILE A 518 -9.67 -8.22 18.77
CA ILE A 518 -10.96 -8.14 18.07
C ILE A 518 -12.12 -8.59 18.95
N ARG A 519 -11.90 -9.54 19.88
CA ARG A 519 -12.88 -9.92 20.90
C ARG A 519 -13.27 -8.74 21.78
N ASP A 520 -12.28 -8.03 22.33
CA ASP A 520 -12.56 -6.88 23.20
C ASP A 520 -13.28 -5.76 22.43
N ALA A 521 -12.82 -5.44 21.22
CA ALA A 521 -13.47 -4.46 20.36
C ALA A 521 -14.92 -4.87 20.02
N SER A 522 -15.15 -6.15 19.69
CA SER A 522 -16.48 -6.70 19.41
C SER A 522 -17.41 -6.61 20.62
N ASN A 523 -16.92 -6.99 21.81
CA ASN A 523 -17.72 -6.92 23.04
C ASN A 523 -18.13 -5.49 23.37
N VAL A 524 -17.24 -4.51 23.18
CA VAL A 524 -17.56 -3.09 23.43
C VAL A 524 -18.55 -2.54 22.39
N VAL A 525 -18.36 -2.85 21.11
CA VAL A 525 -19.30 -2.50 20.03
C VAL A 525 -20.69 -3.09 20.27
N ASN A 526 -20.77 -4.29 20.84
CA ASN A 526 -22.05 -4.91 21.19
C ASN A 526 -22.61 -4.48 22.55
N PHE A 527 -21.94 -3.57 23.26
CA PHE A 527 -22.26 -3.16 24.65
C PHE A 527 -22.29 -4.31 25.66
N GLU A 528 -21.56 -5.39 25.39
CA GLU A 528 -21.35 -6.53 26.28
C GLU A 528 -20.21 -6.27 27.28
N ALA A 529 -19.36 -5.27 27.00
CA ALA A 529 -18.33 -4.76 27.89
C ALA A 529 -18.31 -3.22 27.89
N PRO A 530 -17.91 -2.58 29.01
CA PRO A 530 -17.78 -1.12 29.07
C PRO A 530 -16.62 -0.62 28.22
N LEU A 531 -16.68 0.63 27.72
CA LEU A 531 -15.57 1.29 26.99
C LEU A 531 -14.25 1.28 27.79
N SER A 532 -14.32 1.22 29.12
CA SER A 532 -13.16 1.16 30.00
C SER A 532 -12.30 -0.09 29.80
N SER A 533 -12.85 -1.18 29.24
CA SER A 533 -12.13 -2.44 29.02
C SER A 533 -11.05 -2.33 27.95
N ILE A 534 -11.24 -1.45 26.95
CA ILE A 534 -10.29 -1.22 25.85
C ILE A 534 -9.42 0.03 26.06
N THR A 535 -9.76 0.87 27.05
CA THR A 535 -8.88 1.94 27.52
C THR A 535 -8.04 1.43 28.68
N LYS A 536 -6.84 0.91 28.40
CA LYS A 536 -5.84 0.78 29.49
C LYS A 536 -5.66 2.18 30.08
N VAL A 537 -5.89 2.34 31.37
CA VAL A 537 -5.62 3.58 32.10
C VAL A 537 -4.12 3.79 32.08
N SER A 538 -3.60 4.44 31.04
CA SER A 538 -2.33 5.12 31.12
C SER A 538 -2.60 6.45 31.78
N THR A 539 -2.26 6.56 33.05
CA THR A 539 -1.91 7.83 33.68
C THR A 539 -0.73 8.44 32.90
N PHE A 540 -1.01 9.07 31.77
CA PHE A 540 -0.08 10.01 31.16
C PHE A 540 -0.31 11.36 31.82
N SER A 541 0.51 11.61 32.84
CA SER A 541 0.85 12.96 33.27
C SER A 541 1.17 13.80 32.03
N THR A 542 0.61 15.00 31.98
CA THR A 542 0.73 16.04 30.97
C THR A 542 2.15 16.61 30.77
N SER A 543 3.20 15.80 30.90
CA SER A 543 4.60 16.25 30.83
C SER A 543 5.34 15.89 29.54
N SER A 544 4.89 14.94 28.71
CA SER A 544 5.61 14.56 27.49
C SER A 544 5.22 15.34 26.22
N MET A 545 4.16 16.16 26.26
CA MET A 545 3.78 17.04 25.13
C MET A 545 4.20 18.52 25.32
N GLN A 546 4.96 18.84 26.36
CA GLN A 546 5.59 20.17 26.46
C GLN A 546 6.90 20.30 25.68
N SER A 547 7.55 19.20 25.26
CA SER A 547 8.75 19.30 24.41
C SER A 547 8.45 19.43 22.90
N SER A 548 7.21 19.15 22.45
CA SER A 548 6.80 19.33 21.06
C SER A 548 6.08 20.66 20.80
N ARG A 549 5.56 21.32 21.85
CA ARG A 549 4.91 22.64 21.74
C ARG A 549 5.89 23.82 21.74
N SER A 550 7.11 23.65 22.26
CA SER A 550 8.14 24.72 22.22
C SER A 550 8.78 24.92 20.85
N ALA A 551 8.69 23.94 19.94
CA ALA A 551 9.28 24.05 18.60
C ALA A 551 8.35 24.72 17.56
N SER A 552 7.03 24.70 17.77
CA SER A 552 6.07 25.29 16.82
C SER A 552 5.64 26.72 17.17
N SER A 553 5.83 27.18 18.41
CA SER A 553 5.48 28.56 18.82
C SER A 553 6.66 29.54 18.80
N ALA A 554 7.89 29.10 18.50
CA ALA A 554 9.07 29.97 18.46
C ALA A 554 9.36 30.61 17.09
N LEU A 555 8.58 30.30 16.04
CA LEU A 555 8.78 30.82 14.67
C LEU A 555 7.81 31.92 14.24
N LEU A 556 6.92 32.39 15.13
CA LEU A 556 5.98 33.49 14.84
C LEU A 556 6.20 34.76 15.69
N ALA A 557 7.28 34.84 16.47
CA ALA A 557 7.54 35.98 17.35
C ALA A 557 8.86 36.74 17.07
N ASN A 558 9.49 36.53 15.91
CA ASN A 558 10.62 37.37 15.44
C ASN A 558 10.36 37.83 14.00
N ALA A 559 9.33 38.64 13.84
CA ALA A 559 9.15 39.54 12.71
C ALA A 559 8.52 40.83 13.25
N GLY A 560 9.33 41.61 13.96
CA GLY A 560 9.13 43.01 14.28
C GLY A 560 10.26 43.81 13.68
#